data_AF-A0A928UKG2-F1
#
_entry.id   AF-A0A928UKG2-F1
#
_cell.length_a   1.000
_cell.length_b   1.000
_cell.length_c   1.000
_cell.angle_alpha   90.00
_cell.angle_beta   90.00
_cell.angle_gamma   90.00
#
_symmetry.space_group_name_H-M   'P 1'
#
loop_
_entity.id
_entity.type
_entity.pdbx_description
1 polymer ?
#
loop_
_entity_poly.entity_id
_entity_poly.type
_entity_poly.pdbx_seq_one_letter_code
_entity_poly.pdbx_strand_id
1 'polypeptide(L)'
;MKISAINSINFYRPNLNIANSSPNTTPKVYNSELARFNEISFQGANLKYLSAKKYVAQKVQPRLKKYPERIFNLWNFDLNKLEGIQNGIKVFKNMSMKEIAFFLTTVAEFATFRGCYNNCAHCYADAKPPLKETENQTTGMSWEDFTNLIKGIKTLNRRLGFFASGKNVEHNHRYLTPFHDSDSMEVFMKDKNGNIYDVMDITKKLYKAMGVEVIFDTASWHPKSKARQEKAEKYVEFMTNPKNKKMFEQINVSLNSFHAMHRKEVELRKENKTELADRIRDLYTTRMANTLFTFTPLIKSKQLNLLIAVAPDKENFEGYRVEELAELYDEMTDKLWELYQQDLQGEQKYIKSIEDAEIYMDRLDKQLEHGYRFITFAEKSNRTLHPDEDTLNNEDTKLEDSVNIIKNLNQRLLKKGHFVGILDANGKFYLTNYRLTVPTEIKLNFENNKKTAGINPNLKPELVITKEEIENLK
;
A
#
# COMPACT_ATOMS: atom_id res chain seq x y z
N MET A 1 19.25 -20.01 4.57
CA MET A 1 19.13 -20.16 3.10
C MET A 1 18.29 -18.98 2.58
N LYS A 2 18.80 -18.13 1.67
CA LYS A 2 17.92 -17.17 0.97
C LYS A 2 17.15 -17.97 -0.07
N ILE A 3 15.83 -18.10 0.08
CA ILE A 3 14.99 -18.72 -0.95
C ILE A 3 14.98 -17.74 -2.13
N SER A 4 15.85 -17.97 -3.11
CA SER A 4 15.99 -17.11 -4.30
C SER A 4 14.87 -17.30 -5.34
N ALA A 5 13.88 -18.14 -5.06
CA ALA A 5 12.75 -18.42 -5.96
C ALA A 5 11.46 -17.74 -5.48
N ILE A 6 11.46 -16.40 -5.45
CA ILE A 6 10.32 -15.57 -5.03
C ILE A 6 9.05 -15.88 -5.87
N ASN A 7 9.17 -16.37 -7.10
CA ASN A 7 8.02 -16.59 -8.00
C ASN A 7 7.48 -18.03 -8.03
N SER A 8 8.03 -18.94 -7.21
CA SER A 8 7.40 -20.24 -6.96
C SER A 8 6.27 -20.14 -5.91
N ILE A 9 6.23 -19.03 -5.17
CA ILE A 9 5.25 -18.78 -4.11
C ILE A 9 3.95 -18.27 -4.74
N ASN A 10 2.89 -19.08 -4.64
CA ASN A 10 1.56 -18.67 -5.07
C ASN A 10 0.96 -17.75 -4.00
N PHE A 11 0.83 -16.47 -4.31
CA PHE A 11 0.08 -15.53 -3.49
C PHE A 11 -1.39 -15.59 -3.85
N TYR A 12 -2.23 -15.97 -2.89
CA TYR A 12 -3.64 -15.70 -3.02
C TYR A 12 -3.94 -14.29 -2.53
N ARG A 13 -4.33 -13.42 -3.46
CA ARG A 13 -5.08 -12.20 -3.15
C ARG A 13 -6.51 -12.47 -3.59
N PRO A 14 -7.52 -12.28 -2.73
CA PRO A 14 -8.90 -12.34 -3.19
C PRO A 14 -9.14 -11.32 -4.28
N ASN A 15 -9.13 -11.77 -5.53
CA ASN A 15 -9.80 -11.06 -6.62
C ASN A 15 -11.29 -11.24 -6.37
N LEU A 16 -11.86 -10.31 -5.62
CA LEU A 16 -13.29 -10.13 -5.62
C LEU A 16 -13.69 -9.76 -7.05
N ASN A 17 -14.23 -10.74 -7.76
CA ASN A 17 -15.04 -10.50 -8.94
C ASN A 17 -15.98 -9.34 -8.62
N ILE A 18 -15.83 -8.28 -9.40
CA ILE A 18 -16.61 -7.05 -9.33
C ILE A 18 -18.05 -7.43 -9.64
N ALA A 19 -18.83 -7.72 -8.61
CA ALA A 19 -20.27 -7.85 -8.69
C ALA A 19 -20.89 -6.68 -7.92
N ASN A 20 -21.29 -5.68 -8.70
CA ASN A 20 -22.20 -4.59 -8.36
C ASN A 20 -21.95 -3.87 -7.02
N SER A 21 -21.06 -2.88 -7.06
CA SER A 21 -21.19 -1.75 -6.15
C SER A 21 -22.53 -1.05 -6.45
N SER A 22 -23.36 -0.97 -5.40
CA SER A 22 -24.65 -0.28 -5.42
C SER A 22 -24.49 1.15 -5.99
N PRO A 23 -25.37 1.60 -6.91
CA PRO A 23 -25.41 2.99 -7.31
C PRO A 23 -26.10 3.76 -6.18
N ASN A 24 -25.41 4.76 -5.63
CA ASN A 24 -25.95 5.98 -5.03
C ASN A 24 -25.07 6.46 -3.89
N THR A 25 -24.05 7.23 -4.22
CA THR A 25 -23.77 8.46 -3.48
C THR A 25 -23.18 9.45 -4.47
N THR A 26 -24.06 10.20 -5.14
CA THR A 26 -23.67 11.47 -5.76
C THR A 26 -22.92 12.28 -4.71
N PRO A 27 -21.68 12.73 -4.94
CA PRO A 27 -21.09 13.74 -4.09
C PRO A 27 -22.02 14.96 -4.18
N LYS A 28 -22.70 15.30 -3.08
CA LYS A 28 -23.44 16.56 -3.01
C LYS A 28 -22.44 17.65 -3.37
N VAL A 29 -22.68 18.29 -4.51
CA VAL A 29 -22.04 19.53 -4.90
C VAL A 29 -22.28 20.50 -3.75
N TYR A 30 -21.22 20.83 -3.02
CA TYR A 30 -21.26 21.92 -2.05
C TYR A 30 -21.48 23.18 -2.88
N ASN A 31 -22.74 23.61 -2.95
CA ASN A 31 -23.07 24.92 -3.47
C ASN A 31 -22.41 25.95 -2.57
N SER A 32 -21.54 26.70 -3.21
CA SER A 32 -20.80 27.87 -2.78
C SER A 32 -21.61 28.81 -1.88
N GLU A 33 -21.11 29.04 -0.67
CA GLU A 33 -20.97 30.42 -0.23
C GLU A 33 -19.80 31.02 -1.02
N LEU A 34 -20.14 31.92 -1.94
CA LEU A 34 -19.22 32.85 -2.57
C LEU A 34 -18.57 33.69 -1.47
N ALA A 35 -17.47 33.19 -0.91
CA ALA A 35 -16.58 33.99 -0.09
C ALA A 35 -16.10 35.15 -0.97
N ARG A 36 -16.56 36.36 -0.64
CA ARG A 36 -16.11 37.61 -1.23
C ARG A 36 -14.59 37.64 -1.14
N PHE A 37 -13.96 37.64 -2.31
CA PHE A 37 -12.52 37.81 -2.45
C PHE A 37 -12.16 39.22 -1.98
N ASN A 38 -11.61 39.32 -0.77
CA ASN A 38 -10.79 40.48 -0.42
C ASN A 38 -9.35 40.21 -0.85
N GLU A 39 -8.75 41.27 -1.38
CA GLU A 39 -7.67 41.32 -2.35
C GLU A 39 -6.34 40.72 -1.87
N ILE A 40 -5.62 40.09 -2.80
CA ILE A 40 -4.18 39.84 -2.65
C ILE A 40 -3.48 40.72 -3.70
N SER A 41 -2.58 41.55 -3.19
CA SER A 41 -1.78 42.58 -3.84
C SER A 41 -1.24 42.21 -5.22
N PHE A 42 -1.35 43.16 -6.16
CA PHE A 42 -0.73 43.13 -7.48
C PHE A 42 0.81 43.21 -7.39
N GLN A 43 1.47 42.06 -7.40
CA GLN A 43 2.83 41.93 -7.94
C GLN A 43 2.74 41.07 -9.20
N GLY A 44 2.90 41.68 -10.37
CA GLY A 44 3.03 41.06 -11.69
C GLY A 44 2.18 39.81 -11.93
N ALA A 45 0.97 39.96 -12.47
CA ALA A 45 0.10 38.83 -12.74
C ALA A 45 0.84 37.77 -13.58
N ASN A 46 1.08 36.60 -12.99
CA ASN A 46 1.72 35.48 -13.67
C ASN A 46 0.83 35.06 -14.85
N LEU A 47 1.21 35.46 -16.07
CA LEU A 47 0.40 35.30 -17.27
C LEU A 47 0.05 33.83 -17.54
N LYS A 48 0.96 32.90 -17.23
CA LYS A 48 0.71 31.45 -17.32
C LYS A 48 -0.41 31.03 -16.36
N TYR A 49 -0.35 31.47 -15.10
CA TYR A 49 -1.41 31.19 -14.11
C TYR A 49 -2.78 31.74 -14.55
N LEU A 50 -2.85 32.97 -15.07
CA LEU A 50 -4.10 33.56 -15.56
C LEU A 50 -4.66 32.79 -16.77
N SER A 51 -3.80 32.42 -17.73
CA SER A 51 -4.18 31.62 -18.89
C SER A 51 -4.73 30.25 -18.48
N ALA A 52 -4.05 29.57 -17.55
CA ALA A 52 -4.49 28.28 -17.03
C ALA A 52 -5.83 28.39 -16.29
N LYS A 53 -6.03 29.42 -15.47
CA LYS A 53 -7.32 29.67 -14.81
C LYS A 53 -8.46 29.90 -15.82
N LYS A 54 -8.20 30.61 -16.91
CA LYS A 54 -9.16 30.79 -18.01
C LYS A 54 -9.50 29.46 -18.67
N TYR A 55 -8.51 28.60 -18.97
CA TYR A 55 -8.74 27.26 -19.50
C TYR A 55 -9.57 26.39 -18.54
N VAL A 56 -9.28 26.42 -17.24
CA VAL A 56 -10.06 25.72 -16.22
C VAL A 56 -11.52 26.15 -16.27
N ALA A 57 -11.80 27.46 -16.25
CA ALA A 57 -13.16 27.98 -16.29
C ALA A 57 -13.91 27.65 -17.59
N GLN A 58 -13.22 27.70 -18.74
CA GLN A 58 -13.87 27.57 -20.05
C GLN A 58 -13.98 26.13 -20.58
N LYS A 59 -13.10 25.21 -20.13
CA LYS A 59 -13.01 23.85 -20.68
C LYS A 59 -13.10 22.76 -19.62
N VAL A 60 -12.43 22.93 -18.49
CA VAL A 60 -12.43 21.92 -17.41
C VAL A 60 -13.79 21.91 -16.69
N GLN A 61 -14.19 23.04 -16.12
CA GLN A 61 -15.41 23.16 -15.31
C GLN A 61 -16.69 22.76 -16.06
N PRO A 62 -16.91 23.18 -17.32
CA PRO A 62 -18.08 22.73 -18.09
C PRO A 62 -18.08 21.21 -18.31
N ARG A 63 -16.91 20.60 -18.52
CA ARG A 63 -16.80 19.14 -18.72
C ARG A 63 -17.10 18.36 -17.44
N LEU A 64 -16.62 18.84 -16.29
CA LEU A 64 -16.94 18.25 -14.99
C LEU A 64 -18.45 18.31 -14.71
N LYS A 65 -19.09 19.45 -14.99
CA LYS A 65 -20.54 19.63 -14.83
C LYS A 65 -21.35 18.75 -15.79
N LYS A 66 -20.84 18.52 -17.00
CA LYS A 66 -21.52 17.68 -18.01
C LYS A 66 -21.48 16.19 -17.66
N TYR A 67 -20.44 15.73 -16.94
CA TYR A 67 -20.23 14.32 -16.60
C TYR A 67 -19.87 14.15 -15.10
N PRO A 68 -20.79 14.48 -14.18
CA PRO A 68 -20.51 14.48 -12.74
C PRO A 68 -20.18 13.09 -12.17
N GLU A 69 -20.62 12.02 -12.84
CA GLU A 69 -20.35 10.62 -12.50
C GLU A 69 -18.97 10.13 -12.98
N ARG A 70 -18.35 10.84 -13.93
CA ARG A 70 -17.07 10.43 -14.49
C ARG A 70 -15.92 10.86 -13.58
N ILE A 71 -15.01 9.94 -13.32
CA ILE A 71 -13.76 10.24 -12.63
C ILE A 71 -12.80 10.87 -13.62
N PHE A 72 -12.33 12.08 -13.29
CA PHE A 72 -11.34 12.81 -14.06
C PHE A 72 -9.99 12.85 -13.32
N ASN A 73 -8.90 12.82 -14.08
CA ASN A 73 -7.54 13.10 -13.67
C ASN A 73 -6.90 14.14 -14.61
N LEU A 74 -5.65 14.50 -14.32
CA LEU A 74 -4.91 15.49 -15.09
C LEU A 74 -4.77 15.14 -16.59
N TRP A 75 -4.58 13.87 -16.95
CA TRP A 75 -4.44 13.42 -18.34
C TRP A 75 -5.73 13.50 -19.17
N ASN A 76 -6.87 13.84 -18.55
CA ASN A 76 -8.11 14.09 -19.29
C ASN A 76 -8.18 15.50 -19.90
N PHE A 77 -7.21 16.36 -19.61
CA PHE A 77 -7.16 17.76 -20.01
C PHE A 77 -5.83 18.13 -20.67
N ASP A 78 -5.81 19.29 -21.33
CA ASP A 78 -4.63 19.81 -22.01
C ASP A 78 -3.64 20.38 -20.99
N LEU A 79 -2.60 19.60 -20.67
CA LEU A 79 -1.61 19.95 -19.64
C LEU A 79 -0.79 21.18 -20.01
N ASN A 80 -0.53 21.42 -21.30
CA ASN A 80 0.15 22.63 -21.75
C ASN A 80 -0.68 23.89 -21.47
N LYS A 81 -2.02 23.79 -21.56
CA LYS A 81 -2.92 24.88 -21.18
C LYS A 81 -3.14 25.01 -19.67
N LEU A 82 -2.84 23.96 -18.90
CA LEU A 82 -2.85 24.02 -17.44
C LEU A 82 -1.53 24.55 -16.87
N GLU A 83 -0.48 24.65 -17.68
CA GLU A 83 0.84 25.10 -17.26
C GLU A 83 0.78 26.46 -16.55
N GLY A 84 1.36 26.52 -15.35
CA GLY A 84 1.34 27.66 -14.45
C GLY A 84 0.26 27.62 -13.39
N ILE A 85 -0.75 26.73 -13.46
CA ILE A 85 -1.75 26.55 -12.40
C ILE A 85 -1.12 26.10 -11.07
N GLN A 86 0.02 25.41 -11.14
CA GLN A 86 0.82 24.96 -10.00
C GLN A 86 1.69 26.06 -9.37
N ASN A 87 1.85 27.22 -10.02
CA ASN A 87 2.78 28.26 -9.57
C ASN A 87 2.48 28.72 -8.13
N GLY A 88 3.53 28.86 -7.32
CA GLY A 88 3.42 29.20 -5.90
C GLY A 88 3.07 28.02 -4.97
N ILE A 89 2.95 26.79 -5.49
CA ILE A 89 2.85 25.58 -4.66
C ILE A 89 4.26 25.06 -4.36
N LYS A 90 4.77 25.31 -3.14
CA LYS A 90 6.18 25.06 -2.75
C LYS A 90 6.67 23.63 -3.07
N VAL A 91 5.85 22.61 -2.82
CA VAL A 91 6.25 21.20 -3.02
C VAL A 91 6.45 20.82 -4.50
N PHE A 92 5.79 21.54 -5.41
CA PHE A 92 5.89 21.35 -6.87
C PHE A 92 6.78 22.41 -7.53
N LYS A 93 7.67 23.06 -6.77
CA LYS A 93 8.59 24.06 -7.31
C LYS A 93 9.44 23.42 -8.42
N ASN A 94 9.57 24.13 -9.55
CA ASN A 94 10.30 23.67 -10.74
C ASN A 94 9.73 22.40 -11.39
N MET A 95 8.46 22.08 -11.11
CA MET A 95 7.76 21.03 -11.83
C MET A 95 6.76 21.59 -12.85
N SER A 96 6.72 21.00 -14.04
CA SER A 96 5.68 21.25 -15.03
C SER A 96 4.36 20.56 -14.65
N MET A 97 3.27 20.91 -15.33
CA MET A 97 2.02 20.18 -15.17
C MET A 97 2.07 18.73 -15.69
N LYS A 98 2.95 18.41 -16.66
CA LYS A 98 3.14 17.03 -17.12
C LYS A 98 3.86 16.18 -16.09
N GLU A 99 4.90 16.71 -15.48
CA GLU A 99 5.62 16.06 -14.38
C GLU A 99 4.71 15.83 -13.17
N ILE A 100 3.89 16.81 -12.82
CA ILE A 100 2.89 16.69 -11.74
C ILE A 100 1.80 15.67 -12.11
N ALA A 101 1.32 15.67 -13.35
CA ALA A 101 0.36 14.68 -13.83
C ALA A 101 0.94 13.27 -13.74
N PHE A 102 2.15 13.07 -14.25
CA PHE A 102 2.86 11.81 -14.16
C PHE A 102 2.97 11.35 -12.71
N PHE A 103 3.46 12.19 -11.80
CA PHE A 103 3.56 11.84 -10.37
C PHE A 103 2.19 11.48 -9.77
N LEU A 104 1.19 12.36 -9.85
CA LEU A 104 -0.07 12.19 -9.13
C LEU A 104 -0.95 11.07 -9.68
N THR A 105 -0.81 10.69 -10.94
CA THR A 105 -1.59 9.59 -11.53
C THR A 105 -0.85 8.26 -11.50
N THR A 106 0.44 8.23 -11.14
CA THR A 106 1.19 6.97 -11.04
C THR A 106 1.50 6.58 -9.60
N VAL A 107 1.59 7.53 -8.66
CA VAL A 107 1.89 7.24 -7.26
C VAL A 107 0.88 6.27 -6.66
N ALA A 108 1.39 5.17 -6.12
CA ALA A 108 0.62 4.19 -5.36
C ALA A 108 1.19 4.04 -3.95
N GLU A 109 2.50 4.14 -3.80
CA GLU A 109 3.19 3.89 -2.53
C GLU A 109 3.83 5.17 -2.01
N PHE A 110 3.50 5.52 -0.76
CA PHE A 110 4.15 6.58 -0.02
C PHE A 110 5.04 5.91 1.01
N ALA A 111 6.36 5.87 0.79
CA ALA A 111 7.30 5.23 1.71
C ALA A 111 7.55 6.15 2.92
N THR A 112 6.49 6.35 3.72
CA THR A 112 6.47 7.29 4.86
C THR A 112 7.38 6.87 5.99
N PHE A 113 7.59 5.56 6.11
CA PHE A 113 8.54 4.90 6.98
C PHE A 113 9.22 3.81 6.14
N ARG A 114 10.50 3.58 6.39
CA ARG A 114 11.36 2.68 5.63
C ARG A 114 11.86 1.55 6.53
N GLY A 115 11.66 0.33 6.06
CA GLY A 115 12.17 -0.87 6.72
C GLY A 115 11.17 -1.57 7.63
N CYS A 116 11.44 -2.85 7.90
CA CYS A 116 10.55 -3.76 8.58
C CYS A 116 11.35 -4.75 9.46
N TYR A 117 10.81 -5.10 10.63
CA TYR A 117 11.42 -6.08 11.53
C TYR A 117 10.92 -7.51 11.31
N ASN A 118 9.84 -7.72 10.55
CA ASN A 118 9.25 -9.04 10.33
C ASN A 118 10.13 -9.94 9.43
N ASN A 119 10.99 -9.35 8.58
CA ASN A 119 12.03 -10.05 7.78
C ASN A 119 11.52 -11.31 7.05
N CYS A 120 10.33 -11.22 6.46
CA CYS A 120 9.68 -12.33 5.76
C CYS A 120 10.54 -12.80 4.57
N ALA A 121 10.67 -14.12 4.38
CA ALA A 121 11.56 -14.68 3.36
C ALA A 121 11.14 -14.33 1.93
N HIS A 122 9.86 -14.05 1.69
CA HIS A 122 9.32 -13.65 0.39
C HIS A 122 9.13 -12.15 0.20
N CYS A 123 9.63 -11.31 1.13
CA CYS A 123 9.33 -9.88 1.11
C CYS A 123 9.67 -9.27 -0.25
N TYR A 124 8.64 -8.86 -1.00
CA TYR A 124 8.83 -8.38 -2.36
C TYR A 124 9.67 -7.11 -2.41
N ALA A 125 9.70 -6.32 -1.33
CA ALA A 125 10.47 -5.09 -1.20
C ALA A 125 11.88 -5.33 -0.62
N ASP A 126 12.26 -6.60 -0.36
CA ASP A 126 13.49 -7.00 0.34
C ASP A 126 13.77 -6.12 1.58
N ALA A 127 12.72 -5.89 2.37
CA ALA A 127 12.72 -4.94 3.47
C ALA A 127 13.86 -5.23 4.44
N LYS A 128 14.66 -4.20 4.71
CA LYS A 128 15.71 -4.25 5.73
C LYS A 128 15.19 -3.69 7.05
N PRO A 129 15.85 -3.98 8.17
CA PRO A 129 15.56 -3.28 9.41
C PRO A 129 15.64 -1.75 9.22
N PRO A 130 14.76 -0.98 9.89
CA PRO A 130 14.81 0.48 9.92
C PRO A 130 16.20 1.03 10.20
N LEU A 131 16.57 2.12 9.51
CA LEU A 131 17.84 2.79 9.77
C LEU A 131 17.84 3.44 11.16
N LYS A 132 19.02 3.58 11.75
CA LYS A 132 19.18 4.40 12.95
C LYS A 132 19.18 5.88 12.53
N GLU A 133 18.24 6.67 13.04
CA GLU A 133 18.18 8.12 12.79
C GLU A 133 19.51 8.80 13.16
N THR A 134 20.05 9.61 12.24
CA THR A 134 21.18 10.52 12.50
C THR A 134 20.95 11.87 11.85
N GLU A 135 21.92 12.77 11.96
CA GLU A 135 21.94 14.03 11.20
C GLU A 135 21.88 13.81 9.68
N ASN A 136 22.47 12.72 9.17
CA ASN A 136 22.65 12.47 7.74
C ASN A 136 21.74 11.37 7.18
N GLN A 137 21.08 10.60 8.03
CA GLN A 137 20.19 9.51 7.61
C GLN A 137 18.87 9.50 8.38
N THR A 138 17.83 9.05 7.71
CA THR A 138 16.49 8.92 8.30
C THR A 138 15.76 7.70 7.77
N THR A 139 14.87 7.20 8.60
CA THR A 139 13.99 6.07 8.35
C THR A 139 12.64 6.52 7.83
N GLY A 140 12.25 7.78 8.02
CA GLY A 140 10.92 8.23 7.65
C GLY A 140 10.87 9.61 7.06
N MET A 141 9.75 9.88 6.39
CA MET A 141 9.38 11.22 5.96
C MET A 141 9.07 12.08 7.19
N SER A 142 9.47 13.35 7.19
CA SER A 142 9.06 14.28 8.23
C SER A 142 7.56 14.57 8.14
N TRP A 143 6.92 14.87 9.27
CA TRP A 143 5.51 15.27 9.26
C TRP A 143 5.28 16.58 8.50
N GLU A 144 6.27 17.48 8.51
CA GLU A 144 6.27 18.74 7.78
C GLU A 144 6.27 18.51 6.26
N ASP A 145 7.16 17.66 5.75
CA ASP A 145 7.22 17.35 4.32
C ASP A 145 5.93 16.67 3.84
N PHE A 146 5.45 15.70 4.61
CA PHE A 146 4.17 15.05 4.32
C PHE A 146 3.02 16.06 4.33
N THR A 147 2.94 16.93 5.35
CA THR A 147 1.89 17.95 5.43
C THR A 147 1.99 18.98 4.30
N ASN A 148 3.20 19.37 3.90
CA ASN A 148 3.46 20.27 2.78
C ASN A 148 3.02 19.64 1.45
N LEU A 149 3.30 18.35 1.24
CA LEU A 149 2.80 17.59 0.09
C LEU A 149 1.28 17.59 0.05
N ILE A 150 0.64 17.17 1.15
CA ILE A 150 -0.82 17.10 1.28
C ILE A 150 -1.47 18.48 1.04
N LYS A 151 -0.87 19.56 1.57
CA LYS A 151 -1.33 20.93 1.35
C LYS A 151 -1.16 21.36 -0.12
N GLY A 152 -0.05 20.98 -0.75
CA GLY A 152 0.22 21.26 -2.15
C GLY A 152 -0.81 20.61 -3.08
N ILE A 153 -1.06 19.31 -2.88
CA ILE A 153 -2.08 18.55 -3.63
C ILE A 153 -3.46 19.17 -3.45
N LYS A 154 -3.88 19.46 -2.21
CA LYS A 154 -5.18 20.11 -1.95
C LYS A 154 -5.29 21.49 -2.59
N THR A 155 -4.21 22.25 -2.60
CA THR A 155 -4.18 23.58 -3.23
C THR A 155 -4.35 23.46 -4.74
N LEU A 156 -3.66 22.49 -5.37
CA LEU A 156 -3.82 22.20 -6.79
C LEU A 156 -5.25 21.75 -7.11
N ASN A 157 -5.79 20.80 -6.36
CA ASN A 157 -7.16 20.30 -6.54
C ASN A 157 -8.20 21.41 -6.45
N ARG A 158 -8.06 22.33 -5.48
CA ARG A 158 -8.95 23.50 -5.37
C ARG A 158 -8.86 24.44 -6.58
N ARG A 159 -7.66 24.64 -7.13
CA ARG A 159 -7.46 25.48 -8.32
C ARG A 159 -8.05 24.85 -9.58
N LEU A 160 -8.00 23.52 -9.67
CA LEU A 160 -8.56 22.76 -10.79
C LEU A 160 -10.07 22.52 -10.67
N GLY A 161 -10.57 22.39 -9.43
CA GLY A 161 -11.93 22.01 -9.07
C GLY A 161 -12.24 20.51 -9.18
N PHE A 162 -11.21 19.65 -9.22
CA PHE A 162 -11.30 18.20 -9.16
C PHE A 162 -10.03 17.59 -8.53
N PHE A 163 -10.02 16.30 -8.22
CA PHE A 163 -8.83 15.60 -7.71
C PHE A 163 -7.83 15.34 -8.86
N ALA A 164 -6.66 15.97 -8.81
CA ALA A 164 -5.64 15.91 -9.85
C ALA A 164 -5.14 14.48 -10.15
N SER A 165 -5.07 13.63 -9.13
CA SER A 165 -4.74 12.20 -9.25
C SER A 165 -5.81 11.40 -9.98
N GLY A 166 -7.07 11.84 -9.93
CA GLY A 166 -8.24 10.99 -10.14
C GLY A 166 -8.35 9.86 -9.11
N LYS A 167 -9.39 9.02 -9.22
CA LYS A 167 -9.24 7.62 -8.80
C LYS A 167 -8.48 6.92 -9.94
N ASN A 168 -7.47 6.12 -9.62
CA ASN A 168 -6.80 5.28 -10.60
C ASN A 168 -7.78 4.19 -11.08
N VAL A 169 -8.63 4.51 -12.06
CA VAL A 169 -9.62 3.56 -12.59
C VAL A 169 -9.04 2.73 -13.73
N GLU A 170 -8.04 3.24 -14.46
CA GLU A 170 -7.43 2.57 -15.61
C GLU A 170 -6.22 1.71 -15.22
N HIS A 171 -5.51 2.04 -14.13
CA HIS A 171 -4.48 1.19 -13.57
C HIS A 171 -5.15 0.23 -12.57
N ASN A 172 -4.76 -1.05 -12.56
CA ASN A 172 -5.27 -2.05 -11.60
C ASN A 172 -5.02 -1.69 -10.11
N HIS A 173 -4.37 -0.56 -9.81
CA HIS A 173 -4.12 -0.03 -8.48
C HIS A 173 -5.10 1.08 -8.12
N ARG A 174 -6.22 0.69 -7.50
CA ARG A 174 -7.29 1.61 -7.06
C ARG A 174 -7.05 2.25 -5.69
N TYR A 175 -5.89 1.98 -5.09
CA TYR A 175 -5.60 2.30 -3.70
C TYR A 175 -4.20 2.91 -3.52
N LEU A 176 -3.98 3.49 -2.35
CA LEU A 176 -2.67 3.98 -1.89
C LEU A 176 -2.16 3.10 -0.75
N THR A 177 -0.84 2.92 -0.65
CA THR A 177 -0.20 2.37 0.54
C THR A 177 0.61 3.47 1.24
N PRO A 178 0.48 3.63 2.56
CA PRO A 178 1.28 4.59 3.32
C PRO A 178 2.68 4.03 3.66
N PHE A 179 3.12 2.96 2.99
CA PHE A 179 4.43 2.33 3.14
C PHE A 179 4.86 1.66 1.83
N HIS A 180 6.14 1.28 1.76
CA HIS A 180 6.72 0.46 0.69
C HIS A 180 7.33 -0.83 1.28
N ASP A 181 8.29 -0.69 2.21
CA ASP A 181 9.07 -1.77 2.81
C ASP A 181 8.88 -1.85 4.33
N SER A 182 7.65 -1.61 4.81
CA SER A 182 7.31 -1.55 6.24
C SER A 182 5.98 -2.24 6.56
N ASP A 183 5.71 -2.42 7.86
CA ASP A 183 4.43 -2.90 8.39
C ASP A 183 3.60 -1.70 8.87
N SER A 184 2.29 -1.68 8.59
CA SER A 184 1.42 -0.55 8.98
C SER A 184 1.39 -0.32 10.50
N MET A 185 1.64 -1.36 11.30
CA MET A 185 1.76 -1.23 12.75
C MET A 185 3.02 -0.48 13.19
N GLU A 186 4.08 -0.50 12.37
CA GLU A 186 5.35 0.17 12.64
C GLU A 186 5.43 1.57 12.03
N VAL A 187 4.54 1.91 11.09
CA VAL A 187 4.52 3.23 10.45
C VAL A 187 4.22 4.33 11.48
N PHE A 188 5.09 5.33 11.50
CA PHE A 188 4.89 6.61 12.16
C PHE A 188 5.75 7.71 11.51
N MET A 189 5.35 8.96 11.71
CA MET A 189 6.14 10.15 11.41
C MET A 189 6.33 10.99 12.67
N LYS A 190 7.41 11.78 12.70
CA LYS A 190 7.64 12.77 13.74
C LYS A 190 7.61 14.18 13.16
N ASP A 191 7.03 15.12 13.89
CA ASP A 191 7.22 16.54 13.61
C ASP A 191 8.48 17.07 14.29
N LYS A 192 8.85 18.31 13.96
CA LYS A 192 10.02 18.99 14.53
C LYS A 192 9.98 19.17 16.05
N ASN A 193 8.79 19.07 16.66
CA ASN A 193 8.60 19.17 18.11
C ASN A 193 8.63 17.77 18.79
N GLY A 194 8.79 16.69 18.02
CA GLY A 194 8.82 15.33 18.50
C GLY A 194 7.44 14.66 18.66
N ASN A 195 6.35 15.30 18.24
CA ASN A 195 5.04 14.66 18.24
C ASN A 195 5.00 13.54 17.21
N ILE A 196 4.37 12.42 17.57
CA ILE A 196 4.28 11.22 16.74
C ILE A 196 2.89 11.16 16.11
N TYR A 197 2.86 10.94 14.79
CA TYR A 197 1.65 10.75 13.99
C TYR A 197 1.70 9.38 13.36
N ASP A 198 0.60 8.65 13.44
CA ASP A 198 0.56 7.24 13.10
C ASP A 198 -0.10 6.97 11.73
N VAL A 199 -0.25 5.70 11.37
CA VAL A 199 -0.79 5.33 10.05
C VAL A 199 -2.25 5.74 9.85
N MET A 200 -3.02 5.93 10.93
CA MET A 200 -4.40 6.42 10.85
C MET A 200 -4.42 7.93 10.53
N ASP A 201 -3.52 8.71 11.15
CA ASP A 201 -3.34 10.13 10.83
C ASP A 201 -2.92 10.34 9.37
N ILE A 202 -1.97 9.52 8.91
CA ILE A 202 -1.47 9.52 7.53
C ILE A 202 -2.61 9.17 6.56
N THR A 203 -3.32 8.07 6.81
CA THR A 203 -4.46 7.60 6.00
C THR A 203 -5.52 8.69 5.86
N LYS A 204 -5.91 9.33 6.96
CA LYS A 204 -6.91 10.41 6.97
C LYS A 204 -6.47 11.60 6.11
N LYS A 205 -5.18 11.95 6.12
CA LYS A 205 -4.65 13.04 5.30
C LYS A 205 -4.55 12.69 3.83
N LEU A 206 -4.06 11.49 3.50
CA LEU A 206 -3.97 10.96 2.12
C LEU A 206 -5.35 10.90 1.48
N TYR A 207 -6.30 10.22 2.11
CA TYR A 207 -7.66 10.09 1.59
C TYR A 207 -8.32 11.45 1.32
N LYS A 208 -8.19 12.41 2.24
CA LYS A 208 -8.74 13.77 2.06
C LYS A 208 -8.06 14.56 0.95
N ALA A 209 -6.81 14.26 0.61
CA ALA A 209 -6.06 14.98 -0.42
C ALA A 209 -6.25 14.37 -1.80
N MET A 210 -6.26 13.04 -1.89
CA MET A 210 -6.23 12.29 -3.14
C MET A 210 -7.62 11.79 -3.55
N GLY A 211 -8.54 11.58 -2.59
CA GLY A 211 -9.84 10.95 -2.85
C GLY A 211 -9.73 9.45 -3.17
N VAL A 212 -8.57 8.85 -2.89
CA VAL A 212 -8.22 7.44 -3.13
C VAL A 212 -8.15 6.71 -1.80
N GLU A 213 -8.68 5.50 -1.79
CA GLU A 213 -8.76 4.62 -0.62
C GLU A 213 -7.38 4.03 -0.31
N VAL A 214 -7.15 3.66 0.96
CA VAL A 214 -5.84 3.24 1.46
C VAL A 214 -5.87 1.76 1.83
N ILE A 215 -4.76 1.07 1.63
CA ILE A 215 -4.57 -0.28 2.16
C ILE A 215 -3.82 -0.21 3.49
N PHE A 216 -4.30 -0.99 4.46
CA PHE A 216 -3.61 -1.28 5.70
C PHE A 216 -3.15 -2.73 5.69
N ASP A 217 -1.85 -2.98 5.78
CA ASP A 217 -1.28 -4.34 5.87
C ASP A 217 -0.47 -4.50 7.15
N THR A 218 -0.66 -5.64 7.84
CA THR A 218 0.16 -6.02 8.97
C THR A 218 0.48 -7.52 8.97
N ALA A 219 1.69 -7.87 9.42
CA ALA A 219 2.13 -9.21 9.75
C ALA A 219 2.31 -9.33 11.28
N SER A 220 1.27 -8.91 12.00
CA SER A 220 1.10 -8.99 13.47
C SER A 220 2.12 -8.20 14.31
N TRP A 221 2.00 -8.29 15.62
CA TRP A 221 2.94 -7.74 16.61
C TRP A 221 3.11 -8.71 17.79
N HIS A 222 4.17 -8.54 18.58
CA HIS A 222 4.38 -9.39 19.75
C HIS A 222 3.24 -9.22 20.78
N PRO A 223 2.58 -10.30 21.24
CA PRO A 223 1.36 -10.21 22.07
C PRO A 223 1.61 -9.54 23.43
N LYS A 224 2.79 -9.75 24.03
CA LYS A 224 3.19 -9.07 25.28
C LYS A 224 3.54 -7.59 25.12
N SER A 225 3.50 -7.04 23.90
CA SER A 225 3.79 -5.61 23.66
C SER A 225 2.55 -4.78 23.95
N LYS A 226 2.39 -4.34 25.20
CA LYS A 226 1.25 -3.50 25.64
C LYS A 226 1.02 -2.29 24.73
N ALA A 227 2.09 -1.57 24.39
CA ALA A 227 2.01 -0.40 23.52
C ALA A 227 1.49 -0.73 22.10
N ARG A 228 1.93 -1.85 21.50
CA ARG A 228 1.45 -2.27 20.17
C ARG A 228 0.02 -2.82 20.23
N GLN A 229 -0.34 -3.52 21.30
CA GLN A 229 -1.70 -4.00 21.53
C GLN A 229 -2.68 -2.82 21.64
N GLU A 230 -2.40 -1.86 22.51
CA GLU A 230 -3.23 -0.64 22.66
C GLU A 230 -3.34 0.15 21.34
N LYS A 231 -2.25 0.21 20.57
CA LYS A 231 -2.23 0.85 19.25
C LYS A 231 -3.13 0.10 18.25
N ALA A 232 -3.05 -1.23 18.20
CA ALA A 232 -3.86 -2.05 17.32
C ALA A 232 -5.36 -1.92 17.64
N GLU A 233 -5.71 -1.90 18.92
CA GLU A 233 -7.11 -1.73 19.36
C GLU A 233 -7.66 -0.36 18.94
N LYS A 234 -6.87 0.72 19.10
CA LYS A 234 -7.24 2.05 18.60
C LYS A 234 -7.41 2.08 17.09
N TYR A 235 -6.58 1.33 16.36
CA TYR A 235 -6.70 1.22 14.90
C TYR A 235 -7.98 0.49 14.50
N VAL A 236 -8.31 -0.62 15.17
CA VAL A 236 -9.54 -1.37 14.92
C VAL A 236 -10.77 -0.53 15.25
N GLU A 237 -10.76 0.23 16.36
CA GLU A 237 -11.82 1.20 16.67
C GLU A 237 -11.95 2.26 15.57
N PHE A 238 -10.83 2.80 15.08
CA PHE A 238 -10.82 3.76 13.99
C PHE A 238 -11.42 3.17 12.70
N MET A 239 -11.04 1.94 12.35
CA MET A 239 -11.45 1.25 11.11
C MET A 239 -12.91 0.78 11.14
N THR A 240 -13.41 0.38 12.30
CA THR A 240 -14.82 -0.05 12.49
C THR A 240 -15.79 1.13 12.46
N ASN A 241 -15.32 2.34 12.77
CA ASN A 241 -16.16 3.54 12.71
C ASN A 241 -16.71 3.79 11.27
N PRO A 242 -18.04 3.83 11.08
CA PRO A 242 -18.64 4.03 9.75
C PRO A 242 -18.18 5.30 9.03
N LYS A 243 -17.78 6.36 9.75
CA LYS A 243 -17.28 7.60 9.17
C LYS A 243 -15.91 7.44 8.50
N ASN A 244 -15.12 6.47 8.97
CA ASN A 244 -13.76 6.20 8.49
C ASN A 244 -13.70 5.03 7.52
N LYS A 245 -14.70 4.16 7.51
CA LYS A 245 -14.75 2.96 6.65
C LYS A 245 -14.37 3.22 5.19
N LYS A 246 -14.89 4.31 4.62
CA LYS A 246 -14.63 4.73 3.22
C LYS A 246 -13.19 5.17 2.93
N MET A 247 -12.33 5.26 3.95
CA MET A 247 -10.92 5.60 3.77
C MET A 247 -10.08 4.38 3.40
N PHE A 248 -10.59 3.17 3.62
CA PHE A 248 -9.87 1.93 3.41
C PHE A 248 -10.43 1.17 2.22
N GLU A 249 -9.55 0.71 1.34
CA GLU A 249 -9.92 -0.25 0.29
C GLU A 249 -9.90 -1.66 0.92
N GLN A 250 -8.80 -1.97 1.62
CA GLN A 250 -8.55 -3.25 2.26
C GLN A 250 -7.80 -3.07 3.58
N ILE A 251 -8.04 -4.00 4.48
CA ILE A 251 -7.35 -4.21 5.76
C ILE A 251 -6.87 -5.65 5.72
N ASN A 252 -5.57 -5.86 5.66
CA ASN A 252 -4.98 -7.16 5.43
C ASN A 252 -4.18 -7.61 6.65
N VAL A 253 -4.45 -8.82 7.11
CA VAL A 253 -3.63 -9.54 8.09
C VAL A 253 -2.88 -10.64 7.33
N SER A 254 -1.56 -10.56 7.31
CA SER A 254 -0.74 -11.58 6.66
C SER A 254 -0.50 -12.75 7.60
N LEU A 255 -1.15 -13.89 7.31
CA LEU A 255 -0.88 -15.19 7.92
C LEU A 255 0.35 -15.79 7.24
N ASN A 256 1.48 -15.15 7.47
CA ASN A 256 2.66 -15.33 6.64
C ASN A 256 3.46 -16.56 7.05
N SER A 257 3.24 -17.68 6.38
CA SER A 257 4.08 -18.88 6.52
C SER A 257 5.59 -18.62 6.34
N PHE A 258 5.99 -17.59 5.60
CA PHE A 258 7.39 -17.21 5.40
C PHE A 258 7.88 -16.15 6.39
N HIS A 259 7.13 -15.88 7.45
CA HIS A 259 7.56 -15.00 8.53
C HIS A 259 8.87 -15.50 9.15
N ALA A 260 9.73 -14.58 9.61
CA ALA A 260 11.06 -14.95 10.11
C ALA A 260 11.03 -15.94 11.28
N MET A 261 9.98 -15.93 12.11
CA MET A 261 9.80 -16.90 13.20
C MET A 261 9.52 -18.30 12.66
N HIS A 262 8.54 -18.47 11.77
CA HIS A 262 8.26 -19.77 11.14
C HIS A 262 9.47 -20.29 10.38
N ARG A 263 10.18 -19.42 9.63
CA ARG A 263 11.43 -19.82 8.99
C ARG A 263 12.46 -20.34 9.99
N LYS A 264 12.62 -19.65 11.11
CA LYS A 264 13.58 -20.08 12.13
C LYS A 264 13.16 -21.40 12.78
N GLU A 265 11.87 -21.63 12.94
CA GLU A 265 11.31 -22.90 13.41
C GLU A 265 11.66 -24.05 12.47
N VAL A 266 11.39 -23.92 11.17
CA VAL A 266 11.75 -24.92 10.15
C VAL A 266 13.27 -25.20 10.14
N GLU A 267 14.11 -24.15 10.22
CA GLU A 267 15.57 -24.31 10.31
C GLU A 267 15.99 -25.11 11.55
N LEU A 268 15.39 -24.82 12.72
CA LEU A 268 15.72 -25.50 13.97
C LEU A 268 15.29 -26.97 13.98
N ARG A 269 14.17 -27.31 13.34
CA ARG A 269 13.75 -28.71 13.17
C ARG A 269 14.78 -29.49 12.36
N LYS A 270 15.29 -28.91 11.26
CA LYS A 270 16.35 -29.51 10.43
C LYS A 270 17.67 -29.69 11.20
N GLU A 271 17.93 -28.83 12.19
CA GLU A 271 19.09 -28.93 13.08
C GLU A 271 18.86 -29.88 14.28
N ASN A 272 17.75 -30.63 14.34
CA ASN A 272 17.34 -31.48 15.47
C ASN A 272 17.21 -30.72 16.81
N LYS A 273 16.86 -29.44 16.78
CA LYS A 273 16.64 -28.58 17.96
C LYS A 273 15.16 -28.42 18.29
N THR A 274 14.47 -29.54 18.51
CA THR A 274 13.01 -29.63 18.60
C THR A 274 12.41 -28.72 19.67
N GLU A 275 12.93 -28.73 20.90
CA GLU A 275 12.39 -27.90 21.99
C GLU A 275 12.40 -26.39 21.66
N LEU A 276 13.46 -25.92 20.99
CA LEU A 276 13.55 -24.53 20.57
C LEU A 276 12.62 -24.24 19.38
N ALA A 277 12.49 -25.18 18.45
CA ALA A 277 11.56 -25.07 17.33
C ALA A 277 10.11 -24.93 17.84
N ASP A 278 9.69 -25.78 18.78
CA ASP A 278 8.34 -25.77 19.35
C ASP A 278 8.06 -24.45 20.09
N ARG A 279 9.04 -23.91 20.84
CA ARG A 279 8.91 -22.58 21.47
C ARG A 279 8.71 -21.45 20.46
N ILE A 280 9.40 -21.50 19.32
CA ILE A 280 9.26 -20.49 18.26
C ILE A 280 7.91 -20.63 17.54
N ARG A 281 7.46 -21.87 17.31
CA ARG A 281 6.13 -22.17 16.74
C ARG A 281 5.02 -21.60 17.62
N ASP A 282 5.04 -21.94 18.91
CA ASP A 282 4.06 -21.47 19.89
C ASP A 282 4.02 -19.93 19.97
N LEU A 283 5.19 -19.28 19.98
CA LEU A 283 5.27 -17.82 19.97
C LEU A 283 4.64 -17.23 18.71
N TYR A 284 4.90 -17.82 17.55
CA TYR A 284 4.37 -17.35 16.28
C TYR A 284 2.85 -17.54 16.16
N THR A 285 2.34 -18.73 16.47
CA THR A 285 0.91 -19.04 16.40
C THR A 285 0.12 -18.23 17.45
N THR A 286 0.64 -18.10 18.67
CA THR A 286 0.04 -17.23 19.71
C THR A 286 0.00 -15.76 19.28
N ARG A 287 1.07 -15.26 18.66
CA ARG A 287 1.12 -13.90 18.10
C ARG A 287 0.04 -13.68 17.04
N MET A 288 -0.14 -14.65 16.15
CA MET A 288 -1.16 -14.56 15.11
C MET A 288 -2.58 -14.67 15.66
N ALA A 289 -2.85 -15.59 16.58
CA ALA A 289 -4.13 -15.72 17.27
C ALA A 289 -4.54 -14.41 17.98
N ASN A 290 -3.62 -13.78 18.71
CA ASN A 290 -3.85 -12.48 19.34
C ASN A 290 -4.19 -11.38 18.32
N THR A 291 -3.54 -11.41 17.15
CA THR A 291 -3.80 -10.44 16.07
C THR A 291 -5.20 -10.64 15.49
N LEU A 292 -5.58 -11.89 15.22
CA LEU A 292 -6.91 -12.24 14.73
C LEU A 292 -7.99 -11.86 15.75
N PHE A 293 -7.77 -12.14 17.04
CA PHE A 293 -8.66 -11.74 18.13
C PHE A 293 -8.84 -10.22 18.20
N THR A 294 -7.75 -9.46 18.06
CA THR A 294 -7.82 -7.99 18.04
C THR A 294 -8.64 -7.47 16.85
N PHE A 295 -8.58 -8.16 15.71
CA PHE A 295 -9.27 -7.80 14.47
C PHE A 295 -10.67 -8.41 14.35
N THR A 296 -11.15 -9.18 15.33
CA THR A 296 -12.51 -9.75 15.36
C THR A 296 -13.63 -8.75 15.05
N PRO A 297 -13.60 -7.49 15.53
CA PRO A 297 -14.61 -6.48 15.16
C PRO A 297 -14.71 -6.22 13.65
N LEU A 298 -13.65 -6.52 12.88
CA LEU A 298 -13.58 -6.34 11.44
C LEU A 298 -13.89 -7.62 10.64
N ILE A 299 -13.98 -8.81 11.26
CA ILE A 299 -14.28 -10.09 10.56
C ILE A 299 -15.58 -10.03 9.77
N LYS A 300 -16.58 -9.27 10.27
CA LYS A 300 -17.85 -9.11 9.57
C LYS A 300 -17.76 -8.13 8.37
N SER A 301 -16.66 -7.37 8.24
CA SER A 301 -16.42 -6.40 7.17
C SER A 301 -15.87 -7.06 5.91
N LYS A 302 -16.34 -6.64 4.74
CA LYS A 302 -15.78 -7.05 3.44
C LYS A 302 -14.39 -6.49 3.15
N GLN A 303 -13.89 -5.59 4.00
CA GLN A 303 -12.57 -4.97 3.85
C GLN A 303 -11.46 -5.78 4.54
N LEU A 304 -11.80 -6.66 5.49
CA LEU A 304 -10.78 -7.50 6.14
C LEU A 304 -10.46 -8.69 5.24
N ASN A 305 -9.19 -8.85 4.90
CA ASN A 305 -8.68 -10.04 4.21
C ASN A 305 -7.54 -10.69 4.98
N LEU A 306 -7.44 -12.00 4.85
CA LEU A 306 -6.26 -12.77 5.26
C LEU A 306 -5.38 -12.99 4.03
N LEU A 307 -4.13 -12.52 4.11
CA LEU A 307 -3.15 -12.79 3.07
C LEU A 307 -2.38 -14.06 3.42
N ILE A 308 -2.54 -15.06 2.57
CA ILE A 308 -1.95 -16.39 2.71
C ILE A 308 -1.01 -16.62 1.55
N ALA A 309 0.17 -17.14 1.87
CA ALA A 309 1.17 -17.55 0.89
C ALA A 309 1.61 -18.99 1.20
N VAL A 310 1.85 -19.79 0.16
CA VAL A 310 2.45 -21.13 0.31
C VAL A 310 3.57 -21.31 -0.68
N ALA A 311 4.44 -22.28 -0.40
CA ALA A 311 5.38 -22.77 -1.37
C ALA A 311 4.75 -23.91 -2.20
N PRO A 312 5.22 -24.15 -3.43
CA PRO A 312 4.78 -25.30 -4.20
C PRO A 312 5.25 -26.60 -3.54
N ASP A 313 4.46 -27.65 -3.70
CA ASP A 313 4.79 -29.00 -3.25
C ASP A 313 6.02 -29.60 -3.97
N LYS A 314 7.22 -29.29 -3.46
CA LYS A 314 8.52 -29.84 -3.88
C LYS A 314 9.45 -30.04 -2.67
N GLU A 315 10.41 -30.97 -2.79
CA GLU A 315 11.35 -31.33 -1.71
C GLU A 315 12.09 -30.12 -1.10
N ASN A 316 12.46 -29.13 -1.91
CA ASN A 316 13.20 -27.95 -1.45
C ASN A 316 12.36 -26.97 -0.59
N PHE A 317 11.05 -27.22 -0.44
CA PHE A 317 10.10 -26.37 0.28
C PHE A 317 9.49 -27.03 1.53
N GLU A 318 10.08 -28.10 2.04
CA GLU A 318 9.71 -28.70 3.32
C GLU A 318 9.60 -27.64 4.44
N GLY A 319 8.49 -27.70 5.19
CA GLY A 319 8.06 -26.73 6.20
C GLY A 319 7.16 -25.60 5.69
N TYR A 320 6.89 -25.55 4.38
CA TYR A 320 6.09 -24.51 3.72
C TYR A 320 5.07 -25.05 2.71
N ARG A 321 4.88 -26.38 2.68
CA ARG A 321 3.90 -27.03 1.79
C ARG A 321 2.48 -26.87 2.35
N VAL A 322 1.49 -27.12 1.50
CA VAL A 322 0.07 -26.90 1.83
C VAL A 322 -0.36 -27.64 3.09
N GLU A 323 0.01 -28.91 3.25
CA GLU A 323 -0.36 -29.73 4.41
C GLU A 323 0.30 -29.22 5.71
N GLU A 324 1.59 -28.90 5.67
CA GLU A 324 2.34 -28.36 6.82
C GLU A 324 1.81 -26.98 7.26
N LEU A 325 1.24 -26.21 6.32
CA LEU A 325 0.60 -24.93 6.60
C LEU A 325 -0.85 -25.06 7.05
N ALA A 326 -1.54 -26.14 6.69
CA ALA A 326 -2.82 -26.54 7.28
C ALA A 326 -2.69 -26.67 8.79
N GLU A 327 -1.75 -27.49 9.25
CA GLU A 327 -1.47 -27.67 10.68
C GLU A 327 -1.12 -26.34 11.37
N LEU A 328 -0.35 -25.48 10.70
CA LEU A 328 0.03 -24.19 11.27
C LEU A 328 -1.17 -23.26 11.45
N TYR A 329 -2.13 -23.24 10.51
CA TYR A 329 -3.31 -22.39 10.65
C TYR A 329 -4.33 -23.01 11.60
N ASP A 330 -4.46 -24.33 11.67
CA ASP A 330 -5.27 -25.02 12.67
C ASP A 330 -4.81 -24.67 14.09
N GLU A 331 -3.49 -24.67 14.34
CA GLU A 331 -2.96 -24.21 15.63
C GLU A 331 -3.27 -22.73 15.93
N MET A 332 -3.30 -21.87 14.91
CA MET A 332 -3.67 -20.45 15.09
C MET A 332 -5.16 -20.29 15.40
N THR A 333 -6.03 -21.08 14.75
CA THR A 333 -7.48 -21.03 14.94
C THR A 333 -7.89 -21.67 16.27
N ASP A 334 -7.24 -22.74 16.71
CA ASP A 334 -7.45 -23.33 18.03
C ASP A 334 -7.13 -22.34 19.15
N LYS A 335 -5.97 -21.68 19.06
CA LYS A 335 -5.59 -20.61 20.02
C LYS A 335 -6.53 -19.41 19.96
N LEU A 336 -7.06 -19.07 18.78
CA LEU A 336 -8.08 -18.02 18.66
C LEU A 336 -9.39 -18.43 19.33
N TRP A 337 -9.81 -19.69 19.17
CA TRP A 337 -10.99 -20.23 19.83
C TRP A 337 -10.85 -20.17 21.36
N GLU A 338 -9.68 -20.55 21.90
CA GLU A 338 -9.38 -20.39 23.32
C GLU A 338 -9.53 -18.93 23.79
N LEU A 339 -9.03 -17.96 23.01
CA LEU A 339 -9.19 -16.53 23.31
C LEU A 339 -10.66 -16.10 23.27
N TYR A 340 -11.47 -16.63 22.35
CA TYR A 340 -12.92 -16.37 22.32
C TYR A 340 -13.63 -16.94 23.55
N GLN A 341 -13.28 -18.15 23.99
CA GLN A 341 -13.85 -18.75 25.19
C GLN A 341 -13.47 -17.95 26.45
N GLN A 342 -12.21 -17.51 26.54
CA GLN A 342 -11.73 -16.66 27.63
C GLN A 342 -12.46 -15.31 27.66
N ASP A 343 -12.65 -14.67 26.51
CA ASP A 343 -13.37 -13.40 26.41
C ASP A 343 -14.85 -13.56 26.80
N LEU A 344 -15.50 -14.63 26.33
CA LEU A 344 -16.89 -14.95 26.64
C LEU A 344 -17.12 -15.15 28.16
N GLN A 345 -16.16 -15.77 28.85
CA GLN A 345 -16.18 -15.99 30.30
C GLN A 345 -15.74 -14.76 31.10
N GLY A 346 -15.07 -13.80 30.45
CA GLY A 346 -14.43 -12.65 31.07
C GLY A 346 -15.14 -11.34 30.77
N GLU A 347 -14.36 -10.37 30.28
CA GLU A 347 -14.82 -8.99 30.02
C GLU A 347 -15.78 -8.88 28.83
N GLN A 348 -15.92 -9.95 28.03
CA GLN A 348 -16.73 -9.98 26.82
C GLN A 348 -16.42 -8.80 25.91
N LYS A 349 -15.14 -8.50 25.69
CA LYS A 349 -14.70 -7.34 24.92
C LYS A 349 -15.23 -7.39 23.49
N TYR A 350 -15.15 -8.55 22.84
CA TYR A 350 -15.57 -8.75 21.45
C TYR A 350 -16.64 -9.83 21.29
N ILE A 351 -16.59 -10.88 22.10
CA ILE A 351 -17.50 -12.03 22.04
C ILE A 351 -18.61 -11.87 23.06
N LYS A 352 -19.87 -11.85 22.58
CA LYS A 352 -21.05 -11.64 23.44
C LYS A 352 -21.82 -12.92 23.72
N SER A 353 -21.67 -13.93 22.87
CA SER A 353 -22.27 -15.25 23.04
C SER A 353 -21.44 -16.32 22.31
N ILE A 354 -21.75 -17.58 22.56
CA ILE A 354 -21.10 -18.70 21.86
C ILE A 354 -21.43 -18.67 20.36
N GLU A 355 -22.67 -18.30 20.01
CA GLU A 355 -23.10 -18.18 18.61
C GLU A 355 -22.32 -17.08 17.88
N ASP A 356 -22.00 -15.96 18.56
CA ASP A 356 -21.13 -14.93 17.99
C ASP A 356 -19.73 -15.48 17.70
N ALA A 357 -19.13 -16.23 18.64
CA ALA A 357 -17.83 -16.86 18.44
C ALA A 357 -17.84 -17.83 17.24
N GLU A 358 -18.86 -18.69 17.15
CA GLU A 358 -19.04 -19.63 16.03
C GLU A 358 -19.18 -18.91 14.68
N ILE A 359 -19.95 -17.81 14.62
CA ILE A 359 -20.09 -16.99 13.41
C ILE A 359 -18.75 -16.37 13.00
N TYR A 360 -17.94 -15.94 13.97
CA TYR A 360 -16.62 -15.37 13.67
C TYR A 360 -15.65 -16.43 13.15
N MET A 361 -15.65 -17.63 13.74
CA MET A 361 -14.85 -18.77 13.28
C MET A 361 -15.26 -19.21 11.87
N ASP A 362 -16.55 -19.45 11.62
CA ASP A 362 -17.05 -19.86 10.29
C ASP A 362 -16.63 -18.88 9.18
N ARG A 363 -16.63 -17.57 9.48
CA ARG A 363 -16.16 -16.56 8.52
C ARG A 363 -14.66 -16.63 8.29
N LEU A 364 -13.88 -16.83 9.34
CA LEU A 364 -12.44 -16.97 9.24
C LEU A 364 -12.09 -18.22 8.43
N ASP A 365 -12.71 -19.35 8.74
CA ASP A 365 -12.51 -20.64 8.07
C ASP A 365 -12.84 -20.54 6.59
N LYS A 366 -13.94 -19.84 6.22
CA LYS A 366 -14.26 -19.57 4.80
C LYS A 366 -13.19 -18.74 4.10
N GLN A 367 -12.55 -17.78 4.79
CA GLN A 367 -11.45 -17.01 4.20
C GLN A 367 -10.19 -17.87 4.03
N LEU A 368 -9.87 -18.70 5.03
CA LEU A 368 -8.76 -19.66 4.99
C LEU A 368 -8.95 -20.70 3.88
N GLU A 369 -10.12 -21.35 3.83
CA GLU A 369 -10.49 -22.34 2.82
C GLU A 369 -10.41 -21.76 1.41
N HIS A 370 -10.88 -20.52 1.22
CA HIS A 370 -10.79 -19.88 -0.08
C HIS A 370 -9.33 -19.67 -0.51
N GLY A 371 -8.46 -19.29 0.43
CA GLY A 371 -7.02 -19.23 0.22
C GLY A 371 -6.44 -20.58 -0.19
N TYR A 372 -6.72 -21.63 0.58
CA TYR A 372 -6.26 -23.00 0.28
C TYR A 372 -6.71 -23.50 -1.09
N ARG A 373 -8.00 -23.35 -1.42
CA ARG A 373 -8.54 -23.78 -2.71
C ARG A 373 -7.86 -23.09 -3.88
N PHE A 374 -7.59 -21.79 -3.77
CA PHE A 374 -6.87 -21.06 -4.81
C PHE A 374 -5.43 -21.54 -4.93
N ILE A 375 -4.77 -21.78 -3.81
CA ILE A 375 -3.41 -22.31 -3.75
C ILE A 375 -3.33 -23.68 -4.42
N THR A 376 -4.20 -24.61 -4.06
CA THR A 376 -4.25 -25.95 -4.67
C THR A 376 -4.59 -25.86 -6.16
N PHE A 377 -5.47 -24.93 -6.55
CA PHE A 377 -5.75 -24.67 -7.97
C PHE A 377 -4.53 -24.11 -8.71
N ALA A 378 -3.83 -23.14 -8.12
CA ALA A 378 -2.62 -22.53 -8.68
C ALA A 378 -1.48 -23.57 -8.81
N GLU A 379 -1.34 -24.48 -7.85
CA GLU A 379 -0.42 -25.62 -7.96
C GLU A 379 -0.83 -26.61 -9.05
N LYS A 380 -2.11 -26.98 -9.13
CA LYS A 380 -2.62 -27.88 -10.18
C LYS A 380 -2.53 -27.28 -11.58
N SER A 381 -2.69 -25.96 -11.71
CA SER A 381 -2.51 -25.24 -12.98
C SER A 381 -1.03 -24.99 -13.30
N ASN A 382 -0.16 -24.84 -12.31
CA ASN A 382 1.29 -24.86 -12.50
C ASN A 382 1.85 -26.27 -12.78
N ARG A 383 1.12 -27.36 -12.50
CA ARG A 383 1.51 -28.72 -12.98
C ARG A 383 1.46 -28.86 -14.51
N THR A 384 0.89 -27.89 -15.25
CA THR A 384 0.95 -27.84 -16.72
C THR A 384 2.11 -26.99 -17.26
N LEU A 385 2.85 -26.29 -16.39
CA LEU A 385 4.08 -25.58 -16.72
C LEU A 385 5.20 -26.20 -15.89
N HIS A 386 5.87 -27.18 -16.50
CA HIS A 386 7.08 -27.82 -15.96
C HIS A 386 7.99 -26.77 -15.30
N PRO A 387 8.25 -26.89 -14.00
CA PRO A 387 9.14 -25.97 -13.31
C PRO A 387 10.59 -26.48 -13.40
N ASP A 388 10.95 -26.97 -14.59
CA ASP A 388 12.31 -27.17 -15.03
C ASP A 388 12.85 -25.81 -15.53
N GLU A 389 14.11 -25.77 -15.97
CA GLU A 389 14.95 -24.61 -16.30
C GLU A 389 14.26 -23.42 -17.03
N ASP A 390 13.13 -23.64 -17.69
CA ASP A 390 12.28 -22.63 -18.32
C ASP A 390 11.73 -21.55 -17.38
N THR A 391 11.54 -21.80 -16.08
CA THR A 391 11.00 -20.76 -15.18
C THR A 391 11.99 -19.62 -14.91
N LEU A 392 13.29 -19.92 -14.83
CA LEU A 392 14.36 -18.92 -14.73
C LEU A 392 14.52 -18.17 -16.07
N ASN A 393 14.50 -18.89 -17.21
CA ASN A 393 14.54 -18.29 -18.54
C ASN A 393 13.36 -17.33 -18.80
N ASN A 394 12.18 -17.63 -18.25
CA ASN A 394 10.99 -16.80 -18.36
C ASN A 394 11.03 -15.57 -17.42
N GLU A 395 11.80 -15.61 -16.32
CA GLU A 395 12.02 -14.46 -15.44
C GLU A 395 12.93 -13.41 -16.08
N ASP A 396 14.04 -13.84 -16.66
CA ASP A 396 14.93 -12.95 -17.41
C ASP A 396 14.18 -12.35 -18.60
N THR A 397 13.39 -13.15 -19.33
CA THR A 397 12.52 -12.65 -20.42
C THR A 397 11.51 -11.61 -19.91
N LYS A 398 10.86 -11.83 -18.75
CA LYS A 398 9.90 -10.87 -18.16
C LYS A 398 10.58 -9.61 -17.62
N LEU A 399 11.81 -9.70 -17.13
CA LEU A 399 12.60 -8.55 -16.71
C LEU A 399 13.04 -7.75 -17.94
N GLU A 400 13.52 -8.41 -18.99
CA GLU A 400 13.86 -7.79 -20.28
C GLU A 400 12.65 -7.10 -20.91
N ASP A 401 11.47 -7.72 -20.89
CA ASP A 401 10.21 -7.09 -21.30
C ASP A 401 9.92 -5.83 -20.49
N SER A 402 10.12 -5.89 -19.16
CA SER A 402 9.94 -4.73 -18.28
C SER A 402 10.91 -3.60 -18.62
N VAL A 403 12.16 -3.93 -18.91
CA VAL A 403 13.18 -2.98 -19.37
C VAL A 403 12.81 -2.39 -20.73
N ASN A 404 12.34 -3.21 -21.67
CA ASN A 404 11.90 -2.79 -22.99
C ASN A 404 10.68 -1.87 -22.92
N ILE A 405 9.74 -2.11 -22.00
CA ILE A 405 8.59 -1.22 -21.76
C ILE A 405 9.07 0.15 -21.25
N ILE A 406 10.02 0.18 -20.31
CA ILE A 406 10.59 1.44 -19.81
C ILE A 406 11.36 2.18 -20.90
N LYS A 407 12.19 1.49 -21.70
CA LYS A 407 12.92 2.11 -22.83
C LYS A 407 11.99 2.71 -23.89
N ASN A 408 10.80 2.14 -24.07
CA ASN A 408 9.79 2.60 -25.02
C ASN A 408 8.67 3.41 -24.35
N LEU A 409 9.00 4.15 -23.28
CA LEU A 409 8.06 4.83 -22.40
C LEU A 409 6.95 5.56 -23.18
N ASN A 410 5.76 4.97 -23.19
CA ASN A 410 4.57 5.52 -23.84
C ASN A 410 3.45 5.62 -22.82
N GLN A 411 2.68 6.71 -22.86
CA GLN A 411 1.54 6.94 -21.99
C GLN A 411 0.54 5.77 -21.99
N ARG A 412 0.34 5.09 -23.13
CA ARG A 412 -0.52 3.89 -23.22
C ARG A 412 0.05 2.71 -22.43
N LEU A 413 1.37 2.56 -22.37
CA LEU A 413 2.03 1.48 -21.61
C LEU A 413 2.01 1.77 -20.11
N LEU A 414 2.19 3.03 -19.71
CA LEU A 414 1.96 3.44 -18.32
C LEU A 414 0.50 3.16 -17.91
N LYS A 415 -0.46 3.56 -18.75
CA LYS A 415 -1.92 3.37 -18.55
C LYS A 415 -2.37 1.92 -18.44
N LYS A 416 -1.66 0.96 -19.05
CA LYS A 416 -2.00 -0.47 -18.95
C LYS A 416 -1.67 -1.10 -17.59
N GLY A 417 -1.26 -0.31 -16.59
CA GLY A 417 -1.00 -0.79 -15.23
C GLY A 417 0.31 -1.57 -15.11
N HIS A 418 1.24 -1.38 -16.04
CA HIS A 418 2.53 -2.07 -16.01
C HIS A 418 3.46 -1.53 -14.93
N PHE A 419 3.32 -0.27 -14.49
CA PHE A 419 4.16 0.36 -13.47
C PHE A 419 3.33 1.23 -12.52
N VAL A 420 3.79 1.32 -11.28
CA VAL A 420 3.28 2.20 -10.23
C VAL A 420 4.42 2.99 -9.60
N GLY A 421 4.07 4.13 -8.99
CA GLY A 421 5.02 5.06 -8.40
C GLY A 421 5.26 4.84 -6.91
N ILE A 422 6.52 4.91 -6.49
CA ILE A 422 6.95 4.96 -5.10
C ILE A 422 7.49 6.36 -4.81
N LEU A 423 6.89 7.07 -3.85
CA LEU A 423 7.43 8.30 -3.29
C LEU A 423 8.24 7.99 -2.02
N ASP A 424 9.55 8.22 -2.08
CA ASP A 424 10.45 8.01 -0.94
C ASP A 424 10.42 9.18 0.05
N ALA A 425 10.90 8.94 1.27
CA ALA A 425 10.87 9.87 2.40
C ALA A 425 11.63 11.20 2.18
N ASN A 426 12.53 11.26 1.20
CA ASN A 426 13.31 12.46 0.81
C ASN A 426 12.76 13.16 -0.45
N GLY A 427 11.57 12.77 -0.91
CA GLY A 427 10.91 13.37 -2.06
C GLY A 427 11.34 12.81 -3.42
N LYS A 428 12.26 11.83 -3.47
CA LYS A 428 12.59 11.11 -4.71
C LYS A 428 11.45 10.20 -5.14
N PHE A 429 11.25 10.09 -6.45
CA PHE A 429 10.20 9.29 -7.03
C PHE A 429 10.76 8.18 -7.93
N TYR A 430 10.19 7.00 -7.83
CA TYR A 430 10.58 5.79 -8.55
C TYR A 430 9.38 5.18 -9.24
N LEU A 431 9.60 4.48 -10.35
CA LEU A 431 8.60 3.57 -10.92
C LEU A 431 8.98 2.12 -10.63
N THR A 432 7.99 1.31 -10.27
CA THR A 432 8.17 -0.13 -10.06
C THR A 432 7.04 -0.92 -10.70
N ASN A 433 7.34 -2.15 -11.10
CA ASN A 433 6.34 -3.16 -11.40
C ASN A 433 6.48 -4.38 -10.48
N TYR A 434 7.09 -4.17 -9.31
CA TYR A 434 7.47 -5.19 -8.31
C TYR A 434 8.61 -6.14 -8.73
N ARG A 435 8.99 -6.15 -10.01
CA ARG A 435 10.13 -6.94 -10.52
C ARG A 435 11.32 -6.07 -10.88
N LEU A 436 11.04 -4.91 -11.45
CA LEU A 436 11.98 -3.87 -11.84
C LEU A 436 11.58 -2.59 -11.12
N THR A 437 12.57 -1.93 -10.52
CA THR A 437 12.40 -0.56 -10.03
C THR A 437 13.40 0.35 -10.73
N VAL A 438 12.95 1.51 -11.17
CA VAL A 438 13.78 2.51 -11.86
C VAL A 438 13.64 3.87 -11.20
N PRO A 439 14.74 4.64 -11.06
CA PRO A 439 14.66 6.01 -10.59
C PRO A 439 14.05 6.91 -11.67
N THR A 440 13.48 8.03 -11.23
CA THR A 440 13.05 9.12 -12.12
C THR A 440 13.77 10.41 -11.73
N GLU A 441 13.85 11.37 -12.65
CA GLU A 441 14.31 12.73 -12.34
C GLU A 441 13.25 13.57 -11.58
N ILE A 442 12.08 12.99 -11.30
CA ILE A 442 11.07 13.64 -10.45
C ILE A 442 11.56 13.64 -9.01
N LYS A 443 11.73 14.85 -8.46
CA LYS A 443 12.00 15.09 -7.05
C LYS A 443 11.10 16.20 -6.53
N LEU A 444 10.30 15.88 -5.52
CA LEU A 444 9.50 16.87 -4.80
C LEU A 444 10.39 17.79 -3.98
N ASN A 445 9.98 19.04 -3.83
CA ASN A 445 10.74 20.05 -3.09
C ASN A 445 10.51 19.90 -1.56
N PHE A 446 11.06 18.82 -1.01
CA PHE A 446 11.06 18.50 0.42
C PHE A 446 12.22 19.20 1.13
N GLU A 447 12.02 19.49 2.40
CA GLU A 447 13.05 20.06 3.29
C GLU A 447 14.05 18.97 3.70
N ASN A 448 13.57 17.74 3.89
CA ASN A 448 14.41 16.60 4.18
C ASN A 448 15.24 16.15 2.97
N ASN A 449 16.57 16.31 3.06
CA ASN A 449 17.54 15.81 2.09
C ASN A 449 18.41 14.66 2.64
N LYS A 450 18.03 14.07 3.78
CA LYS A 450 18.78 12.98 4.40
C LYS A 450 18.74 11.71 3.56
N LYS A 451 19.74 10.85 3.77
CA LYS A 451 19.80 9.53 3.17
C LYS A 451 18.71 8.63 3.77
N THR A 452 17.96 7.97 2.91
CA THR A 452 16.95 6.95 3.25
C THR A 452 17.53 5.55 2.96
N ALA A 453 16.82 4.50 3.39
CA ALA A 453 17.16 3.15 2.99
C ALA A 453 17.10 3.01 1.45
N GLY A 454 17.98 2.19 0.87
CA GLY A 454 17.95 1.92 -0.57
C GLY A 454 16.61 1.30 -0.98
N ILE A 455 16.07 1.69 -2.13
CA ILE A 455 14.90 1.04 -2.72
C ILE A 455 15.34 -0.32 -3.28
N ASN A 456 14.62 -1.38 -2.91
CA ASN A 456 14.94 -2.77 -3.27
C ASN A 456 13.64 -3.57 -3.52
N PRO A 457 13.76 -4.78 -4.09
CA PRO A 457 14.88 -5.32 -4.85
C PRO A 457 14.88 -4.77 -6.29
N ASN A 458 15.96 -5.05 -7.02
CA ASN A 458 16.06 -4.83 -8.47
C ASN A 458 15.91 -3.35 -8.91
N LEU A 459 16.47 -2.42 -8.12
CA LEU A 459 16.70 -1.06 -8.59
C LEU A 459 17.74 -1.07 -9.71
N LYS A 460 17.39 -0.52 -10.88
CA LYS A 460 18.30 -0.31 -12.02
C LYS A 460 18.67 1.17 -12.10
N PRO A 461 19.69 1.63 -11.34
CA PRO A 461 20.04 3.05 -11.27
C PRO A 461 20.48 3.65 -12.61
N GLU A 462 20.91 2.82 -13.56
CA GLU A 462 21.32 3.19 -14.91
C GLU A 462 20.14 3.49 -15.85
N LEU A 463 18.94 3.02 -15.53
CA LEU A 463 17.73 3.24 -16.32
C LEU A 463 16.92 4.39 -15.71
N VAL A 464 17.44 5.62 -15.77
CA VAL A 464 16.77 6.80 -15.22
C VAL A 464 15.71 7.32 -16.19
N ILE A 465 14.47 7.45 -15.72
CA ILE A 465 13.43 8.15 -16.48
C ILE A 465 13.61 9.66 -16.33
N THR A 466 13.93 10.32 -17.43
CA THR A 466 14.22 11.75 -17.49
C THR A 466 12.95 12.61 -17.52
N LYS A 467 13.10 13.88 -17.15
CA LYS A 467 12.05 14.88 -17.30
C LYS A 467 11.66 15.07 -18.77
N GLU A 468 12.62 15.01 -19.69
CA GLU A 468 12.38 15.11 -21.13
C GLU A 468 11.48 13.99 -21.65
N GLU A 469 11.74 12.74 -21.24
CA GLU A 469 10.88 11.60 -21.59
C GLU A 469 9.46 11.78 -21.06
N ILE A 470 9.31 12.28 -19.83
CA ILE A 470 8.01 12.58 -19.21
C ILE A 470 7.28 13.71 -19.96
N GLU A 471 8.00 14.76 -20.36
CA GLU A 471 7.45 15.85 -21.16
C GLU A 471 6.97 15.38 -22.54
N ASN A 472 7.60 14.35 -23.10
CA ASN A 472 7.26 13.79 -24.40
C ASN A 472 6.15 12.73 -24.36
N LEU A 473 5.61 12.39 -23.17
CA LEU A 473 4.45 11.52 -23.06
C LEU A 473 3.24 12.13 -23.79
N LYS A 474 2.72 11.38 -24.77
CA LYS A 474 1.56 11.75 -25.60
C LYS A 474 0.25 11.47 -24.91
#